data_AF-F7JZR9-F1
#
_entry.id   AF-F7JZR9-F1
#
_cell.length_a   1.000
_cell.length_b   1.000
_cell.length_c   1.000
_cell.angle_alpha   90.00
_cell.angle_beta   90.00
_cell.angle_gamma   90.00
#
_symmetry.space_group_name_H-M   'P 1'
#
loop_
_entity.id
_entity.type
_entity.pdbx_description
1 polymer ?
#
loop_
_entity_poly.entity_id
_entity_poly.type
_entity_poly.pdbx_seq_one_letter_code
_entity_poly.pdbx_strand_id
1 'polypeptide(L)'
;MTGGDPLNTNNLESVLDLVNEIHLSFPEKTIWLYSGFTWEQIMYPVVTSDFNPERDKLLKIRQDIVRQCDVLVDGRYEEDKRDVTYHWAGSTNQRVIDVKKTLEQGSVVLWEKQ
;
A
#
# COMPACT_ATOMS: atom_id res chain seq x y z
N MET A 1 -11.46 17.11 -0.15
CA MET A 1 -11.80 15.71 -0.49
C MET A 1 -11.29 14.83 0.63
N THR A 2 -12.20 14.16 1.34
CA THR A 2 -11.93 13.20 2.42
C THR A 2 -11.53 11.83 1.84
N GLY A 3 -10.48 11.80 1.02
CA GLY A 3 -9.85 10.55 0.59
C GLY A 3 -8.92 10.08 1.71
N GLY A 4 -9.47 9.54 2.79
CA GLY A 4 -8.66 8.98 3.88
C GLY A 4 -7.77 7.85 3.36
N ASP A 5 -6.56 7.74 3.92
CA ASP A 5 -5.62 6.68 3.55
C ASP A 5 -6.24 5.28 3.77
N PRO A 6 -6.25 4.39 2.77
CA PRO A 6 -6.79 3.03 2.91
C PRO A 6 -6.16 2.24 4.06
N LEU A 7 -4.90 2.53 4.41
CA LEU A 7 -4.18 1.89 5.50
C LEU A 7 -4.32 2.63 6.83
N ASN A 8 -5.17 3.67 6.91
CA ASN A 8 -5.54 4.26 8.19
C ASN A 8 -6.23 3.21 9.06
N THR A 9 -5.90 3.17 10.37
CA THR A 9 -6.43 2.19 11.33
C THR A 9 -7.94 2.03 11.26
N ASN A 10 -8.69 3.13 11.07
CA ASN A 10 -10.15 3.10 11.03
C ASN A 10 -10.72 2.47 9.75
N ASN A 11 -9.90 2.34 8.69
CA ASN A 11 -10.31 1.84 7.38
C ASN A 11 -9.92 0.38 7.16
N LEU A 12 -9.01 -0.18 7.98
CA LEU A 12 -8.35 -1.46 7.71
C LEU A 12 -9.31 -2.63 7.52
N GLU A 13 -10.30 -2.78 8.41
CA GLU A 13 -11.22 -3.92 8.33
C GLU A 13 -12.07 -3.85 7.05
N SER A 14 -12.66 -2.69 6.75
CA SER A 14 -13.48 -2.50 5.54
C SER A 14 -12.67 -2.59 4.24
N VAL A 15 -11.43 -2.11 4.23
CA VAL A 15 -10.54 -2.20 3.07
C VAL A 15 -10.12 -3.64 2.84
N LEU A 16 -9.81 -4.41 3.90
CA LEU A 16 -9.49 -5.82 3.78
C LEU A 16 -10.65 -6.61 3.17
N ASP A 17 -11.88 -6.38 3.66
CA ASP A 17 -13.08 -7.05 3.14
C ASP A 17 -13.29 -6.73 1.65
N LEU A 18 -13.15 -5.46 1.27
CA LEU A 18 -13.29 -5.02 -0.12
C LEU A 18 -12.23 -5.65 -1.04
N VAL A 19 -10.97 -5.66 -0.61
CA VAL A 19 -9.88 -6.25 -1.40
C VAL A 19 -10.09 -7.75 -1.57
N ASN A 20 -10.49 -8.45 -0.51
CA ASN A 20 -10.85 -9.87 -0.58
C ASN A 20 -12.00 -10.12 -1.57
N GLU A 21 -13.07 -9.31 -1.50
CA GLU A 21 -14.23 -9.44 -2.38
C GLU A 21 -13.85 -9.21 -3.85
N ILE A 22 -13.06 -8.17 -4.14
CA ILE A 22 -12.62 -7.86 -5.51
C ILE A 22 -11.71 -8.96 -6.03
N HIS A 23 -10.78 -9.45 -5.23
CA HIS A 23 -9.84 -10.50 -5.62
C HIS A 23 -10.58 -11.80 -5.96
N LEU A 24 -11.59 -12.17 -5.17
CA LEU A 24 -12.41 -13.36 -5.42
C LEU A 24 -13.37 -13.19 -6.61
N SER A 25 -14.01 -12.03 -6.73
CA SER A 25 -15.02 -11.78 -7.77
C SER A 25 -14.42 -11.47 -9.14
N PHE A 26 -13.21 -10.91 -9.16
CA PHE A 26 -12.54 -10.42 -10.36
C PHE A 26 -11.03 -10.73 -10.34
N PRO A 27 -10.63 -12.00 -10.44
CA PRO A 27 -9.23 -12.42 -10.31
C PRO A 27 -8.30 -11.81 -11.37
N GLU A 28 -8.85 -11.41 -12.52
CA GLU A 28 -8.10 -10.79 -13.63
C GLU A 28 -7.95 -9.26 -13.48
N LYS A 29 -8.62 -8.63 -12.50
CA LYS A 29 -8.53 -7.17 -12.32
C LYS A 29 -7.31 -6.83 -11.47
N THR A 30 -6.56 -5.83 -11.95
CA THR A 30 -5.46 -5.24 -11.21
C THR A 30 -5.97 -4.33 -10.09
N ILE A 31 -5.55 -4.59 -8.85
CA ILE A 31 -5.87 -3.79 -7.67
C ILE A 31 -4.70 -2.83 -7.40
N TRP A 32 -5.00 -1.53 -7.47
CA TRP A 32 -4.06 -0.45 -7.16
C TRP A 32 -4.37 0.14 -5.79
N LEU A 33 -3.34 0.31 -4.96
CA LEU A 33 -3.45 0.91 -3.64
C LEU A 33 -2.60 2.17 -3.56
N TYR A 34 -3.20 3.29 -3.16
CA TYR A 34 -2.50 4.56 -2.92
C TYR A 34 -2.41 4.77 -1.42
N SER A 35 -1.20 4.93 -0.90
CA SER A 35 -0.97 5.16 0.53
C SER A 35 0.09 6.22 0.76
N GLY A 36 -0.10 7.01 1.82
CA GLY A 36 0.91 7.92 2.35
C GLY A 36 1.99 7.22 3.18
N PHE A 37 1.87 5.92 3.42
CA PHE A 37 2.91 5.11 4.02
C PHE A 37 3.88 4.58 2.97
N THR A 38 5.15 4.41 3.33
CA THR A 38 6.12 3.71 2.47
C THR A 38 6.02 2.21 2.64
N TRP A 39 6.48 1.45 1.64
CA TRP A 39 6.62 -0.01 1.70
C TRP A 39 7.31 -0.45 3.01
N GLU A 40 8.38 0.22 3.41
CA GLU A 40 9.13 -0.10 4.61
C GLU A 40 8.32 0.15 5.88
N GLN A 41 7.54 1.23 5.94
CA GLN A 41 6.66 1.52 7.08
C GLN A 41 5.56 0.47 7.24
N ILE A 42 5.11 -0.15 6.14
CA ILE A 42 4.04 -1.16 6.13
C ILE A 42 4.63 -2.55 6.47
N MET A 43 5.69 -2.94 5.77
CA MET A 43 6.25 -4.29 5.83
C MET A 43 7.22 -4.48 6.98
N TYR A 44 7.91 -3.42 7.40
CA TYR A 44 8.93 -3.42 8.46
C TYR A 44 8.68 -2.29 9.47
N PRO A 45 7.49 -2.22 10.10
CA PRO A 45 7.17 -1.17 11.04
C PRO A 45 8.10 -1.22 12.26
N VAL A 46 8.62 -0.06 12.66
CA VAL A 46 9.36 0.07 13.91
C VAL A 46 8.36 0.03 15.06
N VAL A 47 8.44 -1.00 15.89
CA VAL A 47 7.59 -1.17 17.07
C VAL A 47 8.45 -1.23 18.33
N THR A 48 7.91 -0.72 19.44
CA THR A 48 8.51 -0.86 20.76
C THR A 48 8.40 -2.31 21.24
N SER A 49 9.29 -2.73 22.14
CA SER A 49 9.33 -4.11 22.68
C SER A 49 8.20 -4.42 23.68
N ASP A 50 7.21 -3.55 23.79
CA ASP A 50 6.02 -3.77 24.61
C ASP A 50 5.06 -4.74 23.91
N PHE A 51 4.41 -5.58 24.72
CA PHE A 51 3.37 -6.48 24.21
C PHE A 51 2.08 -5.70 23.95
N ASN A 52 1.71 -5.56 22.68
CA ASN A 52 0.48 -4.88 22.26
C ASN A 52 -0.21 -5.66 21.13
N PRO A 53 -1.11 -6.62 21.46
CA PRO A 53 -1.72 -7.51 20.48
C PRO A 53 -2.65 -6.79 19.51
N GLU A 54 -3.26 -5.67 19.92
CA GLU A 54 -4.12 -4.86 19.04
C GLU A 54 -3.30 -4.17 17.95
N ARG A 55 -2.18 -3.55 18.33
CA ARG A 55 -1.22 -2.97 17.36
C ARG A 55 -0.74 -4.04 16.37
N ASP A 56 -0.34 -5.20 16.88
CA ASP A 56 0.19 -6.28 16.05
C ASP A 56 -0.86 -6.83 15.07
N LYS A 57 -2.13 -6.94 15.51
CA LYS A 57 -3.26 -7.28 14.64
C LYS A 57 -3.42 -6.25 13.51
N LEU A 58 -3.42 -4.95 13.83
CA LEU A 58 -3.59 -3.89 12.85
C LEU A 58 -2.44 -3.83 11.83
N LEU A 59 -1.20 -4.03 12.28
CA LEU A 59 -0.03 -4.11 11.41
C LEU A 59 -0.13 -5.31 10.46
N LYS A 60 -0.58 -6.47 10.95
CA LYS A 60 -0.79 -7.64 10.11
C LYS A 60 -1.85 -7.40 9.05
N ILE A 61 -2.99 -6.80 9.41
CA ILE A 61 -4.05 -6.46 8.45
C ILE A 61 -3.52 -5.52 7.35
N ARG A 62 -2.73 -4.48 7.71
CA ARG A 62 -2.10 -3.60 6.72
C ARG A 62 -1.27 -4.37 5.70
N GLN A 63 -0.43 -5.27 6.18
CA GLN A 63 0.42 -6.08 5.31
C GLN A 63 -0.42 -7.01 4.43
N ASP A 64 -1.48 -7.61 4.97
CA ASP A 64 -2.35 -8.53 4.24
C ASP A 64 -3.15 -7.81 3.14
N ILE A 65 -3.59 -6.56 3.37
CA ILE A 65 -4.18 -5.71 2.33
C ILE A 65 -3.18 -5.49 1.20
N VAL A 66 -1.95 -5.06 1.53
CA VAL A 66 -0.92 -4.76 0.52
C VAL A 66 -0.54 -6.01 -0.28
N ARG A 67 -0.39 -7.16 0.37
CA ARG A 67 -0.07 -8.44 -0.29
C ARG A 67 -1.12 -8.90 -1.30
N GLN A 68 -2.36 -8.45 -1.15
CA GLN A 68 -3.45 -8.76 -2.08
C GLN A 68 -3.59 -7.74 -3.21
N CYS A 69 -2.85 -6.64 -3.16
CA CYS A 69 -2.79 -5.65 -4.23
C CYS A 69 -1.73 -6.03 -5.26
N ASP A 70 -1.92 -5.57 -6.50
CA ASP A 70 -0.94 -5.76 -7.57
C ASP A 70 0.06 -4.61 -7.62
N VAL A 71 -0.42 -3.39 -7.38
CA VAL A 71 0.38 -2.16 -7.44
C VAL A 71 0.18 -1.34 -6.17
N LEU A 72 1.29 -0.89 -5.57
CA LEU A 72 1.29 0.04 -4.45
C LEU A 72 1.93 1.36 -4.89
N VAL A 73 1.18 2.46 -4.81
CA VAL A 73 1.73 3.81 -4.86
C VAL A 73 2.00 4.25 -3.43
N ASP A 74 3.28 4.30 -3.07
CA ASP A 74 3.72 4.53 -1.70
C ASP A 74 4.25 5.95 -1.48
N GLY A 75 4.24 6.39 -0.23
CA GLY A 75 4.75 7.70 0.18
C GLY A 75 3.72 8.85 0.10
N ARG A 76 3.94 9.85 0.95
CA ARG A 76 3.07 11.04 1.03
C ARG A 76 3.21 11.91 -0.21
N TYR A 77 2.11 12.54 -0.60
CA TYR A 77 2.15 13.61 -1.57
C TYR A 77 2.90 14.83 -0.99
N GLU A 78 3.85 15.37 -1.75
CA GLU A 78 4.65 16.55 -1.41
C GLU A 78 4.44 17.62 -2.49
N GLU A 79 3.85 18.77 -2.15
CA GLU A 79 3.50 19.81 -3.13
C GLU A 79 4.73 20.41 -3.82
N ASP A 80 5.87 20.50 -3.14
CA ASP A 80 7.15 20.97 -3.68
C ASP A 80 7.78 20.00 -4.68
N LYS A 81 7.35 18.73 -4.66
CA LYS A 81 7.78 17.68 -5.59
C LYS A 81 6.69 17.26 -6.56
N ARG A 82 5.61 18.04 -6.62
CA ARG A 82 4.50 17.83 -7.52
C ARG A 82 4.98 17.82 -8.97
N ASP A 83 4.60 16.77 -9.67
CA ASP A 83 4.84 16.64 -11.09
C ASP A 83 3.60 16.04 -11.76
N VAL A 84 2.91 16.86 -12.55
CA VAL A 84 1.68 16.46 -13.26
C VAL A 84 1.93 15.49 -14.41
N THR A 85 3.19 15.34 -14.82
CA THR A 85 3.62 14.38 -15.85
C THR A 85 4.07 13.06 -15.23
N TYR A 86 4.21 13.00 -13.90
CA TYR A 86 4.61 11.79 -13.20
C TYR A 86 3.47 10.78 -13.25
N HIS A 87 3.73 9.68 -13.95
CA HIS A 87 2.66 8.77 -14.29
C HIS A 87 2.21 8.02 -13.03
N TRP A 88 0.89 7.95 -12.82
CA TRP A 88 0.23 7.26 -11.71
C TRP A 88 0.50 7.77 -10.29
N ALA A 89 1.25 8.86 -10.11
CA ALA A 89 1.48 9.47 -8.81
C ALA A 89 1.55 11.00 -8.94
N GLY A 90 1.22 11.71 -7.85
CA GLY A 90 1.12 13.18 -7.88
C GLY A 90 2.44 13.89 -7.59
N SER A 91 3.40 13.18 -7.00
CA SER A 91 4.66 13.74 -6.52
C SER A 91 5.82 12.77 -6.74
N THR A 92 6.98 13.31 -7.10
CA THR A 92 8.17 12.53 -7.52
C THR A 92 8.84 11.73 -6.41
N ASN A 93 8.50 11.98 -5.14
CA ASN A 93 8.93 11.17 -4.00
C ASN A 93 8.12 9.87 -3.84
N GLN A 94 6.96 9.76 -4.49
CA GLN A 94 6.13 8.56 -4.42
C GLN A 94 6.67 7.48 -5.35
N ARG A 95 6.64 6.22 -4.94
CA ARG A 95 7.07 5.09 -5.79
C ARG A 95 5.87 4.28 -6.21
N VAL A 96 5.82 3.92 -7.50
CA VAL A 96 4.85 2.96 -8.02
C VAL A 96 5.51 1.59 -8.00
N ILE A 97 5.08 0.72 -7.09
CA ILE A 97 5.73 -0.54 -6.74
C ILE A 97 4.91 -1.72 -7.29
N ASP A 98 5.59 -2.64 -7.96
CA ASP A 98 5.06 -3.95 -8.34
C ASP A 98 5.10 -4.86 -7.11
N VAL A 99 3.94 -5.11 -6.49
CA VAL A 99 3.86 -5.83 -5.22
C VAL A 99 4.33 -7.27 -5.38
N LYS A 100 3.89 -7.95 -6.45
CA LYS A 100 4.21 -9.36 -6.69
C LYS A 100 5.71 -9.56 -6.88
N LYS A 101 6.33 -8.79 -7.77
CA LYS A 101 7.78 -8.87 -8.00
C LYS A 101 8.57 -8.46 -6.77
N THR A 102 8.10 -7.46 -6.02
CA THR A 102 8.76 -7.03 -4.79
C THR A 102 8.76 -8.13 -3.72
N LEU A 103 7.63 -8.84 -3.57
CA LEU A 103 7.53 -9.97 -2.64
C LEU A 103 8.40 -11.16 -3.06
N GLU A 104 8.46 -11.45 -4.37
CA GLU A 104 9.27 -12.54 -4.93
C GLU A 104 10.77 -12.26 -4.81
N GLN A 105 11.20 -11.03 -5.12
CA GLN A 105 12.61 -10.64 -5.11
C GLN A 105 13.13 -10.28 -3.70
N GLY A 106 12.23 -9.96 -2.77
CA GLY A 106 12.58 -9.49 -1.43
C GLY A 106 13.16 -8.07 -1.40
N SER A 107 13.06 -7.32 -2.50
CA SER A 107 13.49 -5.93 -2.63
C SER A 107 12.51 -5.17 -3.51
N VAL A 108 12.36 -3.86 -3.28
CA VAL A 108 11.38 -3.02 -4.01
C VAL A 108 11.66 -3.04 -5.51
N VAL A 109 10.68 -3.52 -6.27
CA VAL A 109 10.65 -3.51 -7.74
C VAL A 109 9.62 -2.48 -8.19
N LEU A 110 10.06 -1.55 -9.04
CA LEU A 110 9.15 -0.52 -9.58
C LEU A 110 8.26 -1.10 -10.67
N TRP A 111 7.03 -0.61 -10.72
CA TRP A 111 6.06 -0.97 -11.75
C TRP A 111 6.49 -0.36 -13.09
N GLU A 112 6.97 -1.21 -14.00
CA GLU A 112 7.20 -0.84 -15.38
C GLU A 112 5.93 -1.08 -16.19
N LYS A 113 5.59 -0.12 -17.05
CA LYS A 113 4.47 -0.19 -18.00
C LYS A 113 4.53 -1.52 -18.76
N GLN A 114 3.55 -2.41 -18.56
CA GLN A 114 3.33 -3.57 -19.43
C GLN A 114 2.82 -3.12 -20.80
#